data_AF-A0A968H4Y6-F1
#
_entry.id   AF-A0A968H4Y6-F1
#
_cell.length_a   1.000
_cell.length_b   1.000
_cell.length_c   1.000
_cell.angle_alpha   90.00
_cell.angle_beta   90.00
_cell.angle_gamma   90.00
#
_symmetry.space_group_name_H-M   'P 1'
#
loop_
_entity.id
_entity.type
_entity.pdbx_description
1 polymer ?
#
loop_
_entity_poly.entity_id
_entity_poly.type
_entity_poly.pdbx_seq_one_letter_code
_entity_poly.pdbx_strand_id
1 'polypeptide(L)'
;MNSGSLFNITTIFYMLSTLAFFVYLAGRNKQVGLAGSILAWIGFAIHTTATGLRWKESYDLLGTGHAPLSNLYESVVFFAWSIVLIFGIIDAKYKYRAVGAFVMPFALLCMTWGQLFLPTDINPLMPALQSNWLTY
;
A
#
# COMPACT_ATOMS: atom_id res chain seq x y z
N MET A 1 8.69 16.25 -1.63
CA MET A 1 8.38 15.03 -0.85
C MET A 1 8.58 13.85 -1.78
N ASN A 2 9.38 12.84 -1.39
CA ASN A 2 9.65 11.68 -2.24
C ASN A 2 8.62 10.56 -1.99
N SER A 3 8.59 9.55 -2.86
CA SER A 3 7.67 8.42 -2.72
C SER A 3 7.85 7.69 -1.39
N GLY A 4 9.09 7.52 -0.93
CA GLY A 4 9.42 6.83 0.32
C GLY A 4 8.75 7.45 1.54
N SER A 5 8.75 8.79 1.64
CA SER A 5 8.09 9.50 2.74
C SER A 5 6.58 9.28 2.74
N LEU A 6 5.94 9.23 1.57
CA LEU A 6 4.51 8.93 1.46
C LEU A 6 4.18 7.47 1.79
N PHE A 7 5.05 6.52 1.45
CA PHE A 7 4.89 5.13 1.89
C PHE A 7 4.99 5.02 3.42
N ASN A 8 5.88 5.77 4.08
CA ASN A 8 5.94 5.80 5.54
C ASN A 8 4.65 6.34 6.16
N ILE A 9 4.11 7.43 5.62
CA ILE A 9 2.81 7.97 6.06
C ILE A 9 1.70 6.94 5.84
N THR A 10 1.68 6.26 4.69
CA THR A 10 0.73 5.18 4.40
C THR A 10 0.77 4.09 5.47
N THR A 11 1.97 3.64 5.84
CA THR A 11 2.17 2.61 6.88
C THR A 11 1.58 3.05 8.23
N ILE A 12 1.75 4.32 8.60
CA ILE A 12 1.14 4.87 9.83
C ILE A 12 -0.39 4.82 9.74
N PHE A 13 -0.99 5.22 8.62
CA PHE A 13 -2.45 5.14 8.44
C PHE A 13 -2.97 3.69 8.49
N TYR A 14 -2.25 2.74 7.89
CA TYR A 14 -2.60 1.31 7.96
C TYR A 14 -2.46 0.76 9.38
N MET A 15 -1.47 1.22 10.14
CA MET A 15 -1.31 0.88 11.56
C MET A 15 -2.48 1.42 12.39
N LEU A 16 -2.81 2.70 12.25
CA LEU A 16 -3.94 3.32 12.97
C LEU A 16 -5.27 2.65 12.60
N SER A 17 -5.46 2.34 11.32
CA SER A 17 -6.64 1.60 10.85
C SER A 17 -6.72 0.21 11.48
N THR A 18 -5.61 -0.53 11.52
CA THR A 18 -5.53 -1.85 12.17
C THR A 18 -5.89 -1.79 13.65
N LEU A 19 -5.30 -0.84 14.38
CA LEU A 19 -5.61 -0.63 15.80
C LEU A 19 -7.10 -0.29 16.01
N ALA A 20 -7.66 0.59 15.18
CA ALA A 20 -9.08 0.92 15.24
C ALA A 20 -9.96 -0.32 14.98
N PHE A 21 -9.62 -1.18 14.03
CA PHE A 21 -10.37 -2.41 13.78
C PHE A 21 -10.27 -3.43 14.91
N PHE A 22 -9.13 -3.53 15.61
CA PHE A 22 -9.03 -4.37 16.82
C PHE A 22 -9.89 -3.83 17.97
N VAL A 23 -9.89 -2.52 18.19
CA VAL A 23 -10.78 -1.88 19.18
C VAL A 23 -12.25 -2.07 18.79
N TYR A 24 -12.58 -1.95 17.50
CA TYR A 24 -13.91 -2.26 16.98
C TYR A 24 -14.30 -3.71 17.23
N LEU A 25 -13.39 -4.68 17.06
CA LEU A 25 -13.68 -6.10 17.28
C LEU A 25 -13.97 -6.38 18.77
N ALA A 26 -13.21 -5.76 19.68
CA ALA A 26 -13.39 -5.91 21.12
C ALA A 26 -14.66 -5.22 21.64
N GLY A 27 -14.92 -3.98 21.22
CA GLY A 27 -16.01 -3.15 21.75
C GLY A 27 -17.28 -3.13 20.90
N ARG A 28 -17.25 -3.65 19.67
CA ARG A 28 -18.34 -3.63 18.66
C ARG A 28 -18.91 -2.24 18.36
N ASN A 29 -18.20 -1.17 18.69
CA ASN A 29 -18.64 0.20 18.47
C ASN A 29 -18.56 0.58 16.99
N LYS A 30 -19.71 0.80 16.35
CA LYS A 30 -19.83 1.11 14.91
C LYS A 30 -19.05 2.38 14.50
N GLN A 31 -18.90 3.36 15.39
CA GLN A 31 -18.13 4.58 15.11
C GLN A 31 -16.63 4.30 15.01
N VAL A 32 -16.10 3.41 15.86
CA VAL A 32 -14.70 3.00 15.81
C VAL A 32 -14.42 2.23 14.52
N GLY A 33 -15.31 1.33 14.11
CA GLY A 33 -15.19 0.62 12.83
C GLY A 33 -15.26 1.57 11.62
N LEU A 34 -16.08 2.61 11.69
CA LEU A 34 -16.12 3.66 10.66
C LEU A 34 -14.78 4.42 10.60
N ALA A 35 -14.24 4.83 11.76
CA ALA A 35 -12.95 5.50 11.83
C ALA A 35 -11.83 4.63 11.24
N GLY A 36 -11.80 3.33 11.55
CA GLY A 36 -10.85 2.38 10.94
C GLY A 36 -10.95 2.32 9.42
N SER A 37 -12.18 2.34 8.88
CA SER A 37 -12.43 2.33 7.43
C SER A 37 -12.00 3.64 6.76
N ILE A 38 -12.28 4.79 7.40
CA ILE A 38 -11.84 6.11 6.92
C ILE A 38 -10.30 6.19 6.90
N LEU A 39 -9.64 5.72 7.97
CA LEU A 39 -8.19 5.67 8.05
C LEU A 39 -7.59 4.78 6.95
N ALA A 40 -8.21 3.63 6.65
CA ALA A 40 -7.79 2.77 5.55
C ALA A 40 -7.90 3.48 4.20
N TRP A 41 -9.01 4.19 3.94
CA TRP A 41 -9.21 4.94 2.70
C TRP A 41 -8.26 6.13 2.54
N ILE A 42 -7.98 6.86 3.62
CA ILE A 42 -6.97 7.94 3.60
C ILE A 42 -5.59 7.34 3.30
N GLY A 43 -5.22 6.27 4.01
CA GLY A 43 -3.98 5.54 3.74
C GLY A 43 -3.90 5.07 2.29
N PHE A 44 -4.97 4.52 1.74
CA PHE A 44 -5.06 4.05 0.36
C PHE A 44 -4.89 5.17 -0.67
N ALA A 45 -5.49 6.35 -0.44
CA ALA A 45 -5.32 7.51 -1.31
C ALA A 45 -3.86 8.00 -1.31
N ILE A 46 -3.23 8.04 -0.14
CA ILE A 46 -1.80 8.39 0.01
C ILE A 46 -0.93 7.33 -0.68
N HIS A 47 -1.23 6.05 -0.50
CA HIS A 47 -0.54 4.93 -1.13
C HIS A 47 -0.59 5.04 -2.65
N THR A 48 -1.78 5.29 -3.21
CA THR A 48 -1.97 5.49 -4.65
C THR A 48 -1.11 6.65 -5.17
N THR A 49 -1.07 7.74 -4.42
CA THR A 49 -0.23 8.91 -4.74
C THR A 49 1.25 8.57 -4.65
N ALA A 50 1.68 7.80 -3.64
CA ALA A 50 3.06 7.35 -3.46
C ALA A 50 3.53 6.47 -4.62
N THR A 51 2.68 5.53 -5.07
CA THR A 51 2.96 4.67 -6.21
C THR A 51 3.07 5.49 -7.51
N GLY A 52 2.18 6.45 -7.72
CA GLY A 52 2.27 7.37 -8.87
C GLY A 52 3.54 8.22 -8.87
N LEU A 53 3.93 8.77 -7.72
CA LEU A 53 5.19 9.49 -7.57
C LEU A 53 6.40 8.60 -7.80
N ARG A 54 6.36 7.34 -7.33
CA ARG A 54 7.45 6.40 -7.55
C ARG A 54 7.63 6.05 -9.03
N TRP A 55 6.54 5.94 -9.78
CA TRP A 55 6.61 5.78 -11.23
C TRP A 55 7.29 6.99 -11.89
N LYS A 56 6.92 8.21 -11.47
CA LYS A 56 7.58 9.43 -11.95
C LYS A 56 9.07 9.46 -11.60
N GLU A 57 9.44 9.12 -10.36
CA GLU A 57 10.84 9.06 -9.91
C GLU A 57 11.65 8.04 -10.73
N SER A 58 11.05 6.92 -11.14
CA SER A 58 11.68 5.97 -12.06
C SER A 58 12.02 6.59 -13.42
N TYR A 59 11.10 7.35 -14.03
CA TYR A 59 11.38 8.10 -15.26
C TYR A 59 12.51 9.13 -15.06
N ASP A 60 12.44 9.91 -13.98
CA ASP A 60 13.38 11.00 -13.73
C ASP A 60 14.82 10.49 -13.47
N LEU A 61 14.98 9.30 -12.87
CA LEU A 61 16.29 8.73 -12.52
C LEU A 61 16.93 7.88 -13.63
N LEU A 62 16.14 7.08 -14.34
CA LEU A 62 16.64 6.06 -15.27
C LEU A 62 16.58 6.50 -16.74
N GLY A 63 15.82 7.55 -17.07
CA GLY A 63 15.55 7.97 -18.44
C GLY A 63 14.56 7.06 -19.19
N THR A 64 14.53 5.77 -18.87
CA THR A 64 13.49 4.80 -19.23
C THR A 64 12.69 4.44 -17.97
N GLY A 65 11.50 5.05 -17.82
CA GLY A 65 10.67 4.79 -16.65
C GLY A 65 9.90 3.48 -16.77
N HIS A 66 9.79 2.75 -15.67
CA HIS A 66 9.00 1.54 -15.59
C HIS A 66 7.90 1.68 -14.54
N ALA A 67 6.82 0.92 -14.69
CA ALA A 67 5.81 0.83 -13.65
C ALA A 67 6.46 0.32 -12.34
N PRO A 68 6.06 0.82 -11.17
CA PRO A 68 6.62 0.47 -9.87
C PRO A 68 6.11 -0.91 -9.43
N LEU A 69 6.53 -1.94 -10.18
CA LEU A 69 6.17 -3.35 -10.06
C LEU A 69 7.38 -4.24 -10.44
N SER A 70 8.59 -3.68 -10.54
CA SER A 70 9.71 -4.35 -11.21
C SER A 70 10.58 -5.17 -10.26
N ASN A 71 10.52 -4.89 -8.97
CA ASN A 71 11.28 -5.61 -7.95
C ASN A 71 10.36 -6.13 -6.83
N LEU A 72 10.94 -6.93 -5.93
CA LEU A 72 10.18 -7.56 -4.84
C LEU A 72 9.59 -6.52 -3.87
N TYR A 73 10.32 -5.44 -3.57
CA TYR A 73 9.82 -4.36 -2.71
C TYR A 73 8.56 -3.73 -3.30
N GLU A 74 8.62 -3.32 -4.56
CA GLU A 74 7.51 -2.71 -5.28
C GLU A 74 6.33 -3.65 -5.43
N SER A 75 6.59 -4.93 -5.69
CA SER A 75 5.55 -5.96 -5.79
C SER A 75 4.80 -6.14 -4.46
N VAL A 76 5.50 -6.14 -3.33
CA VAL A 76 4.90 -6.30 -2.00
C VAL A 76 4.10 -5.08 -1.58
N VAL A 77 4.62 -3.88 -1.89
CA VAL A 77 3.91 -2.61 -1.66
C VAL A 77 2.64 -2.56 -2.50
N PHE A 78 2.71 -2.94 -3.79
CA PHE A 78 1.52 -3.06 -4.65
C PHE A 78 0.55 -4.14 -4.19
N PHE A 79 1.04 -5.24 -3.63
CA PHE A 79 0.19 -6.26 -3.03
C PHE A 79 -0.58 -5.71 -1.83
N ALA A 80 0.08 -4.95 -0.95
CA ALA A 80 -0.58 -4.25 0.15
C ALA A 80 -1.64 -3.24 -0.34
N TRP A 81 -1.34 -2.50 -1.42
CA TRP A 81 -2.30 -1.61 -2.07
C TRP A 81 -3.55 -2.39 -2.56
N SER A 82 -3.35 -3.53 -3.20
CA SER A 82 -4.42 -4.39 -3.73
C SER A 82 -5.31 -4.97 -2.63
N ILE A 83 -4.71 -5.41 -1.52
CA ILE A 83 -5.43 -5.90 -0.34
C ILE A 83 -6.40 -4.82 0.18
N VAL A 84 -5.92 -3.59 0.33
CA VAL A 84 -6.73 -2.49 0.87
C VAL A 84 -7.80 -2.03 -0.12
N LEU A 85 -7.52 -2.06 -1.42
CA LEU A 85 -8.54 -1.80 -2.45
C LEU A 85 -9.70 -2.80 -2.37
N ILE A 86 -9.39 -4.09 -2.32
CA ILE A 86 -10.41 -5.15 -2.24
C ILE A 86 -11.20 -5.02 -0.94
N PHE A 87 -10.52 -4.81 0.18
CA PHE A 87 -11.16 -4.52 1.46
C PHE A 87 -12.11 -3.31 1.37
N GLY A 88 -11.64 -2.20 0.79
CA GLY A 88 -12.43 -0.97 0.64
C GLY A 88 -13.69 -1.20 -0.19
N ILE A 89 -13.60 -1.96 -1.27
CA ILE A 89 -14.77 -2.33 -2.10
C ILE A 89 -15.76 -3.17 -1.29
N ILE A 90 -15.28 -4.16 -0.53
CA ILE A 90 -16.12 -5.01 0.31
C ILE A 90 -16.81 -4.19 1.41
N ASP A 91 -16.06 -3.30 2.08
CA ASP A 91 -16.60 -2.44 3.13
C ASP A 91 -17.64 -1.46 2.58
N ALA A 92 -17.38 -0.83 1.43
CA ALA A 92 -18.30 0.09 0.80
C ALA A 92 -19.60 -0.58 0.33
N LYS A 93 -19.50 -1.78 -0.28
CA LYS A 93 -20.65 -2.48 -0.87
C LYS A 93 -21.47 -3.25 0.15
N TYR A 94 -20.83 -3.99 1.04
CA TYR A 94 -21.50 -4.92 1.97
C TYR A 94 -21.55 -4.41 3.41
N LYS A 95 -20.81 -3.33 3.74
CA LYS A 95 -20.70 -2.78 5.10
C LYS A 95 -20.19 -3.79 6.14
N TYR A 96 -19.41 -4.78 5.69
CA TYR A 96 -18.82 -5.84 6.51
C TYR A 96 -17.48 -5.41 7.13
N ARG A 97 -17.54 -4.40 8.00
CA ARG A 97 -16.37 -3.78 8.66
C ARG A 97 -15.50 -4.74 9.47
N ALA A 98 -16.08 -5.83 9.98
CA ALA A 98 -15.34 -6.81 10.76
C ALA A 98 -14.20 -7.48 9.96
N VAL A 99 -14.33 -7.53 8.63
CA VAL A 99 -13.29 -8.03 7.73
C VAL A 99 -12.01 -7.19 7.83
N GLY A 100 -12.12 -5.89 8.11
CA GLY A 100 -10.97 -4.99 8.26
C GLY A 100 -10.03 -5.39 9.40
N ALA A 101 -10.57 -6.00 10.46
CA ALA A 101 -9.77 -6.51 11.59
C ALA A 101 -8.86 -7.67 11.21
N PHE A 102 -9.20 -8.41 10.15
CA PHE A 102 -8.33 -9.45 9.61
C PHE A 102 -7.45 -8.88 8.50
N VAL A 103 -8.00 -8.10 7.57
CA VAL A 103 -7.33 -7.71 6.33
C VAL A 103 -6.29 -6.58 6.51
N MET A 104 -6.58 -5.56 7.31
CA MET A 104 -5.65 -4.43 7.52
C MET A 104 -4.31 -4.83 8.16
N PRO A 105 -4.26 -5.75 9.16
CA PRO A 105 -2.99 -6.29 9.65
C PRO A 105 -2.09 -6.87 8.56
N PHE A 106 -2.63 -7.61 7.58
CA PHE A 106 -1.83 -8.16 6.49
C PHE A 106 -1.27 -7.05 5.59
N ALA A 107 -2.08 -6.05 5.25
CA ALA A 107 -1.59 -4.90 4.49
C ALA A 107 -0.47 -4.15 5.24
N LEU A 108 -0.63 -3.96 6.56
CA LEU A 108 0.39 -3.37 7.42
C LEU A 108 1.68 -4.20 7.42
N LEU A 109 1.56 -5.52 7.59
CA LEU A 109 2.72 -6.44 7.60
C LEU A 109 3.47 -6.41 6.26
N CYS A 110 2.77 -6.39 5.13
CA CYS A 110 3.42 -6.26 3.82
C CYS A 110 4.19 -4.93 3.71
N MET A 111 3.58 -3.82 4.14
CA MET A 111 4.23 -2.51 4.12
C MET A 111 5.47 -2.47 5.02
N THR A 112 5.33 -2.85 6.29
CA THR A 112 6.44 -2.81 7.25
C THR A 112 7.55 -3.78 6.89
N TRP A 113 7.21 -5.00 6.46
CA TRP A 113 8.22 -5.97 6.03
C TRP A 113 8.97 -5.49 4.79
N GLY A 114 8.25 -4.98 3.78
CA GLY A 114 8.88 -4.41 2.58
C GLY A 114 9.82 -3.25 2.92
N GLN A 115 9.39 -2.33 3.78
CA GLN A 115 10.19 -1.15 4.14
C GLN A 115 11.41 -1.45 5.01
N LEU A 116 11.34 -2.46 5.89
CA LEU A 116 12.41 -2.75 6.85
C LEU A 116 13.45 -3.75 6.32
N PHE A 117 13.06 -4.66 5.44
CA PHE A 117 13.90 -5.79 5.05
C PHE A 117 14.30 -5.82 3.58
N LEU A 118 13.71 -4.99 2.72
CA LEU A 118 13.99 -5.01 1.28
C LEU A 118 14.67 -3.71 0.82
N PRO A 119 15.51 -3.79 -0.23
CA PRO A 119 16.07 -2.60 -0.87
C PRO A 119 14.96 -1.71 -1.44
N THR A 120 14.98 -0.43 -1.07
CA THR A 120 13.97 0.56 -1.51
C THR A 120 14.42 1.41 -2.69
N ASP A 121 15.66 1.21 -3.15
CA ASP A 121 16.24 1.92 -4.27
C ASP A 121 15.53 1.61 -5.57
N ILE A 122 15.41 2.62 -6.43
CA ILE A 122 14.90 2.45 -7.79
C ILE A 122 16.08 2.01 -8.64
N ASN A 123 16.08 0.73 -8.99
CA ASN A 123 17.14 0.10 -9.78
C ASN A 123 16.68 -0.11 -11.23
N PRO A 124 17.61 -0.16 -12.20
CA PRO A 124 17.30 -0.59 -13.55
C PRO A 124 16.61 -1.95 -13.55
N LEU A 125 15.77 -2.18 -14.57
CA LEU A 125 15.12 -3.46 -14.77
C LEU A 125 16.18 -4.57 -14.85
N MET A 126 15.97 -5.67 -14.11
CA MET A 126 16.81 -6.84 -14.27
C MET A 126 16.69 -7.37 -15.72
N PRO A 127 17.75 -7.91 -16.33
CA PRO A 127 17.75 -8.27 -17.75
C PRO A 127 16.62 -9.21 -18.17
N ALA A 128 16.12 -10.04 -17.25
CA ALA A 128 14.99 -10.94 -17.49
C ALA A 128 13.63 -10.24 -17.61
N LEU A 129 13.49 -9.02 -17.06
CA LEU A 129 12.27 -8.19 -17.13
C LEU A 129 12.31 -7.19 -18.29
N GLN A 130 13.47 -7.00 -18.95
CA GLN A 130 13.58 -6.17 -20.14
C GLN A 130 12.85 -6.84 -21.31
N SER A 131 11.89 -6.14 -21.89
CA SER A 131 11.15 -6.59 -23.08
C SER A 131 10.72 -5.38 -23.91
N ASN A 132 10.29 -5.59 -25.16
CA ASN A 132 9.76 -4.52 -26.01
C ASN A 132 8.59 -3.74 -25.38
N TRP A 133 7.94 -4.30 -24.36
CA TRP A 133 6.81 -3.70 -23.64
C TRP A 133 7.24 -2.94 -22.37
N LEU A 134 8.35 -3.36 -21.73
CA LEU A 134 8.87 -2.77 -20.50
C LEU A 134 10.06 -1.83 -20.73
N THR A 135 10.53 -1.73 -21.98
CA THR A 135 11.69 -0.97 -22.47
C THR A 135 13.01 -1.28 -21.76
N TYR A 136 14.10 -1.00 -22.47
CA TYR A 136 15.46 -1.41 -22.11
C TYR A 136 16.09 -0.53 -21.03
#